data_AF-A0A838ZSP9-F1
#
_entry.id   AF-A0A838ZSP9-F1
#
_cell.length_a   1.000
_cell.length_b   1.000
_cell.length_c   1.000
_cell.angle_alpha   90.00
_cell.angle_beta   90.00
_cell.angle_gamma   90.00
#
_symmetry.space_group_name_H-M   'P 1'
#
loop_
_entity.id
_entity.type
_entity.pdbx_description
1 polymer ?
#
loop_
_entity_poly.entity_id
_entity_poly.type
_entity_poly.pdbx_seq_one_letter_code
_entity_poly.pdbx_strand_id
1 'polypeptide(L)' 'MRYIKKIILKIREEEQKSDLSPQCVIASSRQIASVLLDKLELMKGYILENGFGKSEEEIEFFKKIKPEVQGKLIFYNKKL' A
#
# COMPACT_ATOMS: atom_id res chain seq x y z
N MET A 1 1.84 4.74 14.77
CA MET A 1 1.33 3.55 14.01
C MET A 1 -0.17 3.50 13.66
N ARG A 2 -1.11 4.08 14.44
CA ARG A 2 -2.56 4.00 14.14
C ARG A 2 -2.93 4.49 12.73
N TYR A 3 -2.28 5.54 12.24
CA TYR A 3 -2.51 6.08 10.90
C TYR A 3 -2.11 5.11 9.78
N ILE A 4 -0.92 4.50 9.88
CA ILE A 4 -0.46 3.49 8.92
C ILE A 4 -1.42 2.30 8.85
N LYS A 5 -1.92 1.81 10.00
CA LYS A 5 -2.94 0.74 10.01
C LYS A 5 -4.21 1.13 9.25
N LYS A 6 -4.66 2.38 9.35
CA LYS A 6 -5.78 2.89 8.55
C LYS A 6 -5.46 2.92 7.05
N ILE A 7 -4.24 3.26 6.67
CA ILE A 7 -3.81 3.22 5.25
C ILE A 7 -3.89 1.79 4.72
N ILE A 8 -3.39 0.81 5.47
CA ILE A 8 -3.41 -0.61 5.06
C ILE A 8 -4.84 -1.13 4.91
N LEU A 9 -5.75 -0.74 5.82
CA LEU A 9 -7.18 -1.08 5.68
C LEU A 9 -7.77 -0.52 4.39
N LYS A 10 -7.50 0.76 4.07
CA LYS A 10 -7.96 1.37 2.82
C LYS A 10 -7.40 0.67 1.59
N ILE A 11 -6.13 0.25 1.60
CA ILE A 11 -5.55 -0.53 0.49
C ILE A 11 -6.37 -1.81 0.26
N ARG A 12 -6.68 -2.55 1.33
CA ARG A 12 -7.44 -3.80 1.24
C ARG A 12 -8.86 -3.58 0.73
N GLU A 13 -9.51 -2.50 1.15
CA GLU A 13 -10.84 -2.12 0.66
C GLU A 13 -10.82 -1.82 -0.85
N GLU A 14 -9.81 -1.12 -1.35
CA GLU A 14 -9.69 -0.83 -2.78
C GLU A 14 -9.37 -2.09 -3.59
N GLU A 15 -8.54 -2.99 -3.08
CA GLU A 15 -8.30 -4.28 -3.71
C GLU A 15 -9.57 -5.14 -3.79
N GLN A 16 -10.41 -5.15 -2.74
CA GLN A 16 -11.68 -5.91 -2.75
C GLN A 16 -12.71 -5.35 -3.73
N LYS A 17 -12.72 -4.04 -3.98
CA LYS A 17 -13.64 -3.39 -4.93
C LYS A 17 -13.21 -3.59 -6.39
N SER A 18 -11.96 -3.98 -6.62
CA SER A 18 -11.38 -4.03 -7.95
C SER A 18 -11.78 -5.29 -8.70
N ASP A 19 -12.26 -5.12 -9.93
CA ASP A 19 -12.56 -6.24 -10.82
C ASP A 19 -11.31 -6.67 -11.59
N LEU A 20 -10.83 -7.88 -11.31
CA LEU A 20 -9.67 -8.49 -11.98
C LEU A 20 -10.07 -9.45 -13.11
N SER A 21 -11.32 -9.36 -13.60
CA SER A 21 -11.76 -10.05 -14.81
C SER A 21 -10.91 -9.65 -16.04
N PRO A 22 -10.76 -10.52 -17.05
CA PRO A 22 -9.88 -10.26 -18.20
C PRO A 22 -10.14 -8.94 -18.92
N GLN A 23 -11.41 -8.51 -18.98
CA GLN A 23 -11.82 -7.25 -19.61
C GLN A 23 -11.42 -5.99 -18.82
N CYS A 24 -11.28 -6.10 -17.49
CA CYS A 24 -11.02 -4.97 -16.59
C CYS A 24 -9.58 -4.98 -16.04
N VAL A 25 -8.87 -6.10 -16.12
CA VAL A 25 -7.63 -6.35 -15.37
C VAL A 25 -6.56 -5.28 -15.57
N ILE A 26 -6.37 -4.76 -16.78
CA ILE A 26 -5.36 -3.71 -17.06
C ILE A 26 -5.77 -2.39 -16.41
N ALA A 27 -7.03 -1.97 -16.59
CA ALA A 27 -7.54 -0.72 -16.02
C ALA A 27 -7.57 -0.77 -14.49
N SER A 28 -8.07 -1.87 -13.91
CA SER A 28 -8.09 -2.10 -12.47
C SER A 28 -6.67 -2.15 -11.89
N SER A 29 -5.73 -2.83 -12.55
CA SER A 29 -4.34 -2.89 -12.08
C SER A 29 -3.69 -1.51 -12.09
N ARG A 30 -4.00 -0.66 -13.07
CA ARG A 30 -3.51 0.72 -13.13
C ARG A 30 -4.06 1.55 -11.98
N GLN A 31 -5.36 1.43 -11.73
CA GLN A 31 -6.02 2.13 -10.62
C GLN A 31 -5.42 1.72 -9.28
N ILE A 32 -5.28 0.42 -9.02
CA ILE A 32 -4.70 -0.07 -7.76
C ILE A 32 -3.24 0.36 -7.62
N ALA A 33 -2.44 0.28 -8.69
CA ALA A 33 -1.05 0.73 -8.67
C ALA A 33 -0.94 2.22 -8.30
N SER A 34 -1.82 3.07 -8.86
CA SER A 34 -1.90 4.50 -8.50
C SER A 34 -2.25 4.69 -7.02
N VAL A 35 -3.26 3.98 -6.52
CA VAL A 35 -3.66 4.05 -5.11
C VAL A 35 -2.51 3.63 -4.19
N LEU A 36 -1.80 2.54 -4.54
CA LEU A 36 -0.66 2.05 -3.76
C LEU A 36 0.48 3.06 -3.72
N LEU A 37 0.80 3.72 -4.83
CA LEU A 37 1.80 4.80 -4.88
C LEU A 37 1.40 5.96 -3.96
N ASP A 38 0.15 6.44 -4.05
CA ASP A 38 -0.35 7.52 -3.20
C ASP A 38 -0.27 7.14 -1.71
N LYS A 39 -0.61 5.90 -1.38
CA LYS A 39 -0.55 5.40 0.01
C LYS A 39 0.88 5.30 0.52
N LEU A 40 1.82 4.85 -0.31
CA LEU A 40 3.24 4.81 0.06
C LEU A 40 3.77 6.21 0.38
N GLU A 41 3.39 7.21 -0.42
CA GLU A 41 3.85 8.59 -0.19
C GLU A 41 3.23 9.20 1.08
N LEU A 42 1.96 8.90 1.37
CA LEU A 42 1.32 9.27 2.63
C LEU A 42 1.98 8.60 3.85
N MET A 43 2.36 7.32 3.74
CA MET A 43 3.06 6.60 4.81
C MET A 43 4.44 7.20 5.06
N LYS A 44 5.18 7.49 3.99
CA LYS A 44 6.50 8.12 4.04
C LYS A 44 6.42 9.50 4.71
N GLY A 45 5.49 10.36 4.29
CA GLY A 45 5.28 11.67 4.90
C GLY A 45 4.99 11.58 6.40
N TYR A 46 4.07 10.69 6.78
CA TYR A 46 3.73 10.47 8.20
C TYR A 46 4.94 10.02 9.03
N ILE A 47 5.76 9.10 8.52
CA ILE A 47 6.94 8.60 9.24
C ILE A 47 8.02 9.67 9.35
N LEU A 48 8.26 10.45 8.29
CA LEU A 48 9.25 11.53 8.33
C LEU A 48 8.85 12.62 9.33
N GLU A 49 7.56 12.89 9.49
CA GLU A 49 7.05 13.90 10.42
C GLU A 49 6.96 13.40 11.87
N ASN A 50 6.52 12.16 12.09
CA ASN A 50 6.17 11.65 13.42
C ASN A 50 7.21 10.69 14.00
N GLY A 51 8.12 10.16 13.18
CA GLY A 51 9.02 9.08 13.56
C GLY A 51 8.29 7.80 13.98
N PHE A 52 9.02 6.93 14.69
CA PHE A 52 8.47 5.73 15.32
C PHE A 52 8.41 5.92 16.82
N GLY A 53 7.33 5.44 17.46
CA GLY A 53 7.19 5.58 18.92
C GLY A 53 8.05 4.57 19.69
N LYS A 54 8.34 3.42 19.08
CA LYS A 54 9.18 2.35 19.63
C LYS A 54 9.89 1.57 18.52
N SER A 55 11.01 0.93 18.86
CA SER A 55 11.80 0.12 17.92
C SER A 55 10.99 -1.02 17.29
N GLU A 56 10.03 -1.60 18.00
CA GLU A 56 9.17 -2.67 17.45
C GLU A 56 8.28 -2.16 16.32
N GLU A 57 7.81 -0.91 16.40
CA GLU A 57 7.00 -0.29 15.35
C GLU A 57 7.83 -0.06 14.07
N GLU A 58 9.08 0.35 14.24
CA GLU A 58 10.03 0.52 13.15
C GLU A 58 10.34 -0.81 12.47
N ILE A 59 10.64 -1.85 13.26
CA ILE A 59 10.89 -3.20 12.76
C ILE A 59 9.66 -3.72 12.01
N GLU A 60 8.47 -3.59 12.59
CA GLU A 60 7.21 -3.99 11.94
C GLU A 60 7.02 -3.26 10.60
N PHE A 61 7.29 -1.95 10.56
CA PHE A 61 7.15 -1.16 9.35
C PHE A 61 8.12 -1.61 8.25
N PHE A 62 9.43 -1.67 8.54
CA PHE A 62 10.43 -1.95 7.51
C PHE A 62 10.52 -3.43 7.12
N LYS A 63 10.19 -4.36 8.02
CA LYS A 63 10.26 -5.80 7.72
C LYS A 63 8.96 -6.39 7.19
N LYS A 64 7.80 -5.79 7.49
CA LYS A 64 6.50 -6.35 7.10
C LYS A 64 5.71 -5.39 6.24
N ILE A 65 5.35 -4.22 6.77
CA ILE A 65 4.36 -3.33 6.15
C ILE A 65 4.87 -2.76 4.83
N LYS A 66 6.06 -2.15 4.83
CA LYS A 66 6.63 -1.54 3.63
C LYS A 66 6.89 -2.56 2.52
N PRO A 67 7.52 -3.73 2.79
CA PRO A 67 7.65 -4.78 1.79
C PRO A 67 6.31 -5.30 1.24
N GLU A 68 5.28 -5.46 2.07
CA GLU A 68 3.95 -5.92 1.63
C GLU A 68 3.32 -4.95 0.61
N VAL A 69 3.31 -3.65 0.92
CA VAL A 69 2.72 -2.64 0.03
C VAL A 69 3.52 -2.49 -1.26
N GLN A 70 4.86 -2.52 -1.17
CA GLN A 70 5.72 -2.47 -2.36
C GLN A 70 5.59 -3.73 -3.23
N GLY A 71 5.45 -4.91 -2.62
CA GLY A 71 5.21 -6.16 -3.32
C GLY A 71 3.90 -6.15 -4.10
N LYS A 72 2.83 -5.61 -3.49
CA LYS A 72 1.55 -5.37 -4.18
C LYS A 72 1.72 -4.44 -5.38
N LEU A 73 2.45 -3.33 -5.22
CA LEU A 73 2.69 -2.40 -6.30
C LEU A 73 3.40 -3.05 -7.49
N ILE A 74 4.43 -3.87 -7.23
CA ILE A 74 5.13 -4.64 -8.27
C ILE A 74 4.16 -5.62 -8.96
N PHE A 75 3.32 -6.31 -8.18
CA PHE A 75 2.34 -7.26 -8.72
C PHE A 75 1.37 -6.59 -9.70
N TYR A 76 0.75 -5.47 -9.34
CA TYR A 76 -0.20 -4.77 -10.21
C TYR A 76 0.49 -4.08 -11.39
N ASN A 77 1.70 -3.55 -11.21
CA ASN A 77 2.48 -3.01 -12.32
C ASN A 77 2.86 -4.07 -13.36
N LYS A 78 3.12 -5.33 -12.96
CA LYS A 78 3.42 -6.42 -13.89
C LYS A 78 2.22 -6.82 -14.77
N LYS A 79 1.01 -6.39 -14.41
CA LYS A 79 -0.25 -6.69 -15.12
C LYS A 79 -0.67 -5.55 -16.07
N LEU A 80 0.09 -4.45 -16.10
CA LEU A 80 -0.03 -3.36 -17.06
C LEU A 80 0.69 -3.70 -18.37
#